data_AF-A0A0A7RRG4-F1
#
_entry.id   AF-A0A0A7RRG4-F1
#
_cell.length_a   1.000
_cell.length_b   1.000
_cell.length_c   1.000
_cell.angle_alpha   90.00
_cell.angle_beta   90.00
_cell.angle_gamma   90.00
#
_symmetry.space_group_name_H-M   'P 1'
#
loop_
_entity.id
_entity.type
_entity.pdbx_description
1 polymer ?
#
loop_
_entity_poly.entity_id
_entity_poly.type
_entity_poly.pdbx_seq_one_letter_code
_entity_poly.pdbx_strand_id
1 'polypeptide(L)'
;MMGYLCRISFVFLVFLCVKEAKAAENQTCSCDGGCDPNQECDPDSNCNKVNVAYGKRAHMDSRYGTVPRIAGKACVAVNGRTGHEMKFMNDSEPNCVHSNGSDPDAVWQVDLVQNYTIPGITIYNRAKFVERLSGLQIYIDENLCFGFPRIIGYGTICGDGLIVPVVCYTPQRGRVVKLFKTGSPHPYHAFLNFCAIQIWGCADTYHGAACSEKCRHCHNGTGCGDKTEHCPSGCLAGYQPPLCTNECSNRTYGQNCSQPCGFCKNNAPCDILTGKCNDGCSAPYEGTLCASHRANEGITSSLAGVVCGAVAIFLFGVVLGLGGRAILSTLRRRCTSTSSDQEELSVTTMRQQATSNAEEGQAKVAKPSTVDVEVPEAERSIYEGLQYRANDESLYDDPVFAKRGNKGE
;
A
#
# COMPACT_ATOMS: atom_id res chain seq x y z
N MET A 1 -49.15 -1.44 -51.11
CA MET A 1 -49.76 -1.74 -49.80
C MET A 1 -48.66 -2.37 -48.95
N MET A 2 -48.31 -1.81 -47.79
CA MET A 2 -49.07 -1.90 -46.52
C MET A 2 -49.25 -3.37 -46.13
N GLY A 3 -48.83 -3.85 -44.96
CA GLY A 3 -48.43 -3.15 -43.73
C GLY A 3 -48.84 -4.06 -42.56
N TYR A 4 -48.36 -3.80 -41.33
CA TYR A 4 -48.41 -4.76 -40.20
C TYR A 4 -47.54 -6.01 -40.49
N LEU A 5 -46.88 -6.67 -39.52
CA LEU A 5 -47.02 -6.61 -38.06
C LEU A 5 -45.68 -6.21 -37.40
N CYS A 6 -45.71 -5.17 -36.56
CA CYS A 6 -44.65 -4.89 -35.60
C CYS A 6 -45.29 -4.78 -34.21
N ARG A 7 -45.36 -5.91 -33.47
CA ARG A 7 -45.84 -5.98 -32.07
C ARG A 7 -45.62 -7.35 -31.41
N ILE A 8 -44.37 -7.80 -31.30
CA ILE A 8 -43.96 -8.67 -30.19
C ILE A 8 -42.71 -8.05 -29.58
N SER A 9 -42.84 -7.55 -28.36
CA SER A 9 -41.76 -7.05 -27.51
C SER A 9 -42.06 -7.49 -26.08
N PHE A 10 -41.02 -7.62 -25.26
CA PHE A 10 -40.97 -8.41 -24.02
C PHE A 10 -41.15 -9.92 -24.24
N VAL A 11 -40.05 -10.68 -24.09
CA VAL A 11 -39.83 -11.63 -22.98
C VAL A 11 -38.50 -12.39 -23.22
N PHE A 12 -37.75 -12.65 -22.14
CA PHE A 12 -36.49 -13.43 -22.05
C PHE A 12 -35.35 -13.13 -23.07
N LEU A 13 -34.43 -12.25 -22.67
CA LEU A 13 -33.01 -12.37 -23.06
C LEU A 13 -32.06 -11.71 -22.05
N VAL A 14 -32.10 -12.16 -20.78
CA VAL A 14 -31.14 -11.77 -19.73
C VAL A 14 -30.68 -13.02 -18.97
N PHE A 15 -29.73 -13.76 -19.53
CA PHE A 15 -28.82 -14.64 -18.79
C PHE A 15 -27.54 -14.92 -19.59
N LEU A 16 -26.39 -14.70 -18.94
CA LEU A 16 -25.11 -15.42 -19.15
C LEU A 16 -24.48 -15.41 -20.56
N CYS A 17 -23.81 -14.31 -20.92
CA CYS A 17 -22.45 -14.47 -21.45
C CYS A 17 -21.51 -14.74 -20.27
N VAL A 18 -21.15 -16.01 -20.07
CA VAL A 18 -20.18 -16.43 -19.05
C VAL A 18 -18.82 -15.80 -19.39
N LYS A 19 -18.26 -14.99 -18.50
CA LYS A 19 -16.82 -14.71 -18.52
C LYS A 19 -16.11 -15.96 -18.02
N GLU A 20 -15.17 -16.48 -18.80
CA GLU A 20 -14.26 -17.52 -18.36
C GLU A 20 -13.36 -16.97 -17.24
N ALA A 21 -13.79 -17.15 -16.00
CA ALA A 21 -12.91 -17.00 -14.85
C ALA A 21 -11.87 -18.11 -14.94
N LYS A 22 -10.63 -17.78 -15.30
CA LYS A 22 -9.49 -18.70 -15.16
C LYS A 22 -9.52 -19.28 -13.75
N ALA A 23 -9.51 -20.61 -13.66
CA ALA A 23 -9.48 -21.30 -12.39
C ALA A 23 -8.23 -20.88 -11.60
N ALA A 24 -8.43 -20.15 -10.49
CA ALA A 24 -7.40 -19.90 -9.51
C ALA A 24 -7.21 -21.19 -8.71
N GLU A 25 -6.33 -22.07 -9.20
CA GLU A 25 -6.07 -23.36 -8.60
C GLU A 25 -5.53 -23.19 -7.17
N ASN A 26 -6.11 -23.94 -6.22
CA ASN A 26 -5.82 -23.91 -4.79
C ASN A 26 -6.13 -22.59 -4.03
N GLN A 27 -7.43 -22.28 -3.89
CA GLN A 27 -7.93 -21.29 -2.92
C GLN A 27 -8.83 -21.93 -1.84
N THR A 28 -8.22 -22.61 -0.86
CA THR A 28 -8.94 -23.14 0.31
C THR A 28 -8.74 -22.29 1.56
N CYS A 29 -9.71 -21.42 1.85
CA CYS A 29 -9.93 -20.82 3.17
C CYS A 29 -11.35 -21.18 3.60
N SER A 30 -11.50 -22.18 4.46
CA SER A 30 -12.80 -22.64 4.97
C SER A 30 -12.66 -23.16 6.40
N CYS A 31 -13.17 -22.32 7.31
CA CYS A 31 -13.56 -22.60 8.68
C CYS A 31 -14.99 -22.03 8.77
N ASP A 32 -16.02 -22.86 9.01
CA ASP A 32 -17.41 -22.41 8.80
C ASP A 32 -17.80 -21.25 9.73
N GLY A 33 -18.33 -20.21 9.09
CA GLY A 33 -18.26 -18.82 9.55
C GLY A 33 -17.67 -17.93 8.45
N GLY A 34 -18.46 -17.68 7.40
CA GLY A 34 -18.06 -16.75 6.34
C GLY A 34 -17.97 -15.31 6.84
N CYS A 35 -17.19 -14.47 6.14
CA CYS A 35 -16.91 -13.11 6.58
C CYS A 35 -18.19 -12.28 6.70
N ASP A 36 -18.52 -11.84 7.92
CA ASP A 36 -19.48 -10.75 8.11
C ASP A 36 -18.82 -9.45 7.65
N PRO A 37 -19.42 -8.67 6.71
CA PRO A 37 -18.88 -7.36 6.31
C PRO A 37 -18.94 -6.33 7.45
N ASN A 38 -19.73 -6.56 8.50
CA ASN A 38 -19.82 -5.70 9.69
C ASN A 38 -18.71 -6.03 10.70
N GLN A 39 -17.46 -6.13 10.24
CA GLN A 39 -16.32 -6.38 11.11
C GLN A 39 -16.23 -5.33 12.23
N GLU A 40 -16.05 -5.81 13.47
CA GLU A 40 -15.70 -4.95 14.60
C GLU A 40 -14.37 -4.23 14.33
N CYS A 41 -14.48 -2.91 14.22
CA CYS A 41 -13.37 -1.99 14.43
C CYS A 41 -13.02 -1.96 15.92
N ASP A 42 -11.77 -1.66 16.26
CA ASP A 42 -11.29 -1.57 17.65
C ASP A 42 -12.07 -0.43 18.36
N PRO A 43 -12.97 -0.74 19.32
CA PRO A 43 -13.83 0.27 19.93
C PRO A 43 -13.05 1.20 20.86
N ASP A 44 -12.01 0.68 21.52
CA ASP A 44 -11.11 1.44 22.40
C ASP A 44 -10.24 2.41 21.59
N SER A 45 -10.01 2.12 20.30
CA SER A 45 -9.42 3.06 19.33
C SER A 45 -10.36 4.13 18.80
N ASN A 46 -11.63 4.15 19.23
CA ASN A 46 -12.71 4.91 18.59
C ASN A 46 -12.81 4.57 17.08
N CYS A 47 -12.64 3.29 16.75
CA CYS A 47 -12.72 2.73 15.40
C CYS A 47 -11.77 3.33 14.34
N ASN A 48 -10.63 3.88 14.74
CA ASN A 48 -9.57 4.26 13.80
C ASN A 48 -8.73 3.05 13.31
N LYS A 49 -8.83 1.91 14.01
CA LYS A 49 -8.24 0.61 13.64
C LYS A 49 -9.31 -0.42 13.27
N VAL A 50 -8.94 -1.32 12.35
CA VAL A 50 -9.73 -2.50 11.94
C VAL A 50 -8.87 -3.76 12.00
N ASN A 51 -9.45 -4.92 12.33
CA ASN A 51 -8.71 -6.19 12.35
C ASN A 51 -8.47 -6.68 10.92
N VAL A 52 -7.28 -6.42 10.37
CA VAL A 52 -6.91 -6.76 9.00
C VAL A 52 -6.59 -8.23 8.78
N ALA A 53 -6.61 -9.10 9.80
CA ALA A 53 -6.39 -10.54 9.63
C ALA A 53 -7.67 -11.38 9.46
N TYR A 54 -8.84 -10.82 9.80
CA TYR A 54 -10.12 -11.55 9.82
C TYR A 54 -10.44 -12.23 8.47
N GLY A 55 -10.82 -13.52 8.53
CA GLY A 55 -11.18 -14.34 7.38
C GLY A 55 -10.05 -14.66 6.39
N LYS A 56 -8.82 -14.17 6.62
CA LYS A 56 -7.70 -14.33 5.67
C LYS A 56 -7.03 -15.71 5.77
N ARG A 57 -6.14 -16.00 4.81
CA ARG A 57 -5.44 -17.28 4.70
C ARG A 57 -4.39 -17.41 5.81
N ALA A 58 -4.69 -18.26 6.79
CA ALA A 58 -3.74 -18.68 7.80
C ALA A 58 -3.17 -20.09 7.51
N HIS A 59 -1.93 -20.32 7.91
CA HIS A 59 -1.15 -21.56 7.77
C HIS A 59 -0.49 -21.94 9.11
N MET A 60 -0.15 -23.21 9.27
CA MET A 60 0.62 -23.75 10.40
C MET A 60 1.33 -25.04 9.98
N ASP A 61 2.54 -25.28 10.45
CA ASP A 61 3.34 -26.43 10.00
C ASP A 61 2.96 -27.75 10.70
N SER A 62 2.49 -27.68 11.95
CA SER A 62 2.01 -28.86 12.68
C SER A 62 0.71 -28.60 13.46
N ARG A 63 0.00 -29.68 13.79
CA ARG A 63 -1.25 -29.66 14.56
C ARG A 63 -1.23 -30.74 15.64
N TYR A 64 -1.73 -30.41 16.82
CA TYR A 64 -2.01 -31.38 17.87
C TYR A 64 -3.21 -32.24 17.53
N GLY A 65 -3.12 -33.52 17.91
CA GLY A 65 -4.29 -34.38 18.09
C GLY A 65 -4.29 -35.65 17.25
N THR A 66 -4.82 -36.70 17.85
CA THR A 66 -5.29 -37.91 17.18
C THR A 66 -6.83 -37.91 17.18
N VAL A 67 -7.46 -38.69 16.31
CA VAL A 67 -8.93 -38.83 16.30
C VAL A 67 -9.39 -39.35 17.68
N PRO A 68 -10.37 -38.72 18.36
CA PRO A 68 -11.22 -37.61 17.91
C PRO A 68 -10.75 -36.19 18.28
N ARG A 69 -9.74 -36.02 19.15
CA ARG A 69 -9.29 -34.72 19.69
C ARG A 69 -8.33 -33.97 18.77
N ILE A 70 -8.76 -33.66 17.54
CA ILE A 70 -7.95 -32.90 16.56
C ILE A 70 -8.09 -31.39 16.81
N ALA A 71 -6.98 -30.67 17.02
CA ALA A 71 -6.98 -29.21 17.22
C ALA A 71 -7.46 -28.42 15.99
N GLY A 72 -7.81 -27.14 16.15
CA GLY A 72 -8.30 -26.29 15.07
C GLY A 72 -7.39 -26.25 13.82
N LYS A 73 -7.97 -25.93 12.65
CA LYS A 73 -7.19 -25.50 11.48
C LYS A 73 -6.60 -24.11 11.75
N ALA A 74 -5.52 -23.71 11.06
CA ALA A 74 -4.94 -22.37 11.21
C ALA A 74 -5.95 -21.22 11.05
N CYS A 75 -7.00 -21.38 10.22
CA CYS A 75 -8.05 -20.37 10.06
C CYS A 75 -8.94 -20.14 11.29
N VAL A 76 -8.97 -21.01 12.31
CA VAL A 76 -9.81 -20.74 13.50
C VAL A 76 -9.30 -19.54 14.29
N ALA A 77 -7.98 -19.27 14.25
CA ALA A 77 -7.39 -18.14 14.95
C ALA A 77 -7.78 -16.76 14.36
N VAL A 78 -8.37 -16.72 13.15
CA VAL A 78 -8.76 -15.49 12.44
C VAL A 78 -10.22 -15.49 12.01
N ASN A 79 -11.07 -16.35 12.61
CA ASN A 79 -12.49 -16.44 12.30
C ASN A 79 -13.39 -15.45 13.10
N GLY A 80 -12.79 -14.62 13.97
CA GLY A 80 -13.48 -13.65 14.82
C GLY A 80 -13.98 -14.18 16.17
N ARG A 81 -13.94 -15.49 16.44
CA ARG A 81 -14.25 -16.04 17.77
C ARG A 81 -13.06 -15.77 18.70
N THR A 82 -13.28 -14.99 19.76
CA THR A 82 -12.23 -14.52 20.69
C THR A 82 -12.15 -15.32 22.00
N GLY A 83 -13.02 -16.30 22.21
CA GLY A 83 -13.10 -17.06 23.46
C GLY A 83 -11.82 -17.87 23.78
N HIS A 84 -11.52 -18.03 25.07
CA HIS A 84 -10.25 -18.60 25.55
C HIS A 84 -10.26 -20.14 25.75
N GLU A 85 -11.36 -20.80 25.39
CA GLU A 85 -11.54 -22.26 25.56
C GLU A 85 -11.18 -23.04 24.29
N MET A 86 -10.33 -24.05 24.46
CA MET A 86 -9.94 -24.99 23.41
C MET A 86 -11.13 -25.87 23.00
N LYS A 87 -11.58 -25.75 21.75
CA LYS A 87 -12.60 -26.61 21.14
C LYS A 87 -12.03 -27.33 19.91
N PHE A 88 -12.08 -28.64 19.92
CA PHE A 88 -11.53 -29.50 18.86
C PHE A 88 -12.40 -29.47 17.60
N MET A 89 -11.85 -29.95 16.48
CA MET A 89 -12.52 -29.95 15.16
C MET A 89 -13.85 -30.72 15.10
N ASN A 90 -14.12 -31.58 16.08
CA ASN A 90 -15.36 -32.35 16.19
C ASN A 90 -16.39 -31.71 17.15
N ASP A 91 -16.00 -30.65 17.88
CA ASP A 91 -16.87 -29.91 18.79
C ASP A 91 -17.67 -28.84 18.03
N SER A 92 -18.79 -28.38 18.61
CA SER A 92 -19.52 -27.24 18.04
C SER A 92 -18.70 -25.95 18.19
N GLU A 93 -18.45 -25.31 17.03
CA GLU A 93 -17.62 -24.10 16.90
C GLU A 93 -16.15 -24.31 17.30
N PRO A 94 -15.34 -25.02 16.49
CA PRO A 94 -13.94 -25.28 16.79
C PRO A 94 -13.15 -23.98 16.97
N ASN A 95 -12.31 -23.97 18.01
CA ASN A 95 -11.65 -22.78 18.54
C ASN A 95 -10.26 -23.12 19.07
N CYS A 96 -9.36 -22.17 18.94
CA CYS A 96 -7.94 -22.28 19.26
C CYS A 96 -7.11 -23.19 18.35
N VAL A 97 -5.88 -22.73 18.12
CA VAL A 97 -4.81 -23.41 17.40
C VAL A 97 -3.86 -24.08 18.41
N HIS A 98 -3.28 -25.21 18.02
CA HIS A 98 -2.37 -25.98 18.86
C HIS A 98 -1.38 -26.73 17.96
N SER A 99 -0.10 -26.42 18.04
CA SER A 99 0.95 -27.18 17.35
C SER A 99 1.11 -28.58 17.95
N ASN A 100 1.78 -29.48 17.22
CA ASN A 100 2.23 -30.75 17.77
C ASN A 100 3.29 -30.52 18.87
N GLY A 101 3.38 -31.43 19.84
CA GLY A 101 4.40 -31.38 20.90
C GLY A 101 5.74 -32.00 20.51
N SER A 102 5.80 -32.70 19.37
CA SER A 102 7.04 -33.18 18.75
C SER A 102 7.62 -32.20 17.72
N ASP A 103 7.01 -31.02 17.57
CA ASP A 103 7.48 -29.93 16.71
C ASP A 103 8.32 -28.96 17.56
N PRO A 104 9.64 -28.85 17.33
CA PRO A 104 10.52 -28.03 18.16
C PRO A 104 10.45 -26.53 17.86
N ASP A 105 9.96 -26.15 16.68
CA ASP A 105 10.08 -24.79 16.11
C ASP A 105 8.76 -24.36 15.46
N ALA A 106 7.66 -24.56 16.19
CA ALA A 106 6.31 -24.52 15.66
C ALA A 106 5.89 -23.14 15.11
N VAL A 107 5.37 -23.13 13.88
CA VAL A 107 4.98 -21.91 13.16
C VAL A 107 3.46 -21.82 12.98
N TRP A 108 2.92 -20.61 13.15
CA TRP A 108 1.64 -20.17 12.60
C TRP A 108 1.85 -18.87 11.83
N GLN A 109 1.16 -18.66 10.71
CA GLN A 109 1.22 -17.38 9.99
C GLN A 109 -0.09 -17.04 9.27
N VAL A 110 -0.33 -15.75 9.02
CA VAL A 110 -1.43 -15.25 8.18
C VAL A 110 -0.91 -14.36 7.06
N ASP A 111 -1.38 -14.60 5.84
CA ASP A 111 -1.19 -13.72 4.69
C ASP A 111 -2.26 -12.62 4.68
N LEU A 112 -1.87 -11.38 4.92
CA LEU A 112 -2.76 -10.22 4.88
C LEU A 112 -3.17 -9.85 3.44
N VAL A 113 -2.69 -10.56 2.41
CA VAL A 113 -2.89 -10.36 0.96
C VAL A 113 -2.16 -9.13 0.39
N GLN A 114 -1.92 -8.12 1.23
CA GLN A 114 -1.23 -6.88 0.91
C GLN A 114 -0.52 -6.31 2.15
N ASN A 115 0.33 -5.29 1.97
CA ASN A 115 1.05 -4.65 3.07
C ASN A 115 0.13 -3.71 3.87
N TYR A 116 0.19 -3.77 5.20
CA TYR A 116 -0.49 -2.88 6.14
C TYR A 116 0.50 -2.28 7.14
N THR A 117 0.27 -1.05 7.61
CA THR A 117 0.94 -0.52 8.81
C THR A 117 0.32 -1.22 10.01
N ILE A 118 1.13 -1.81 10.88
CA ILE A 118 0.63 -2.60 12.01
C ILE A 118 0.86 -1.81 13.31
N PRO A 119 -0.11 -0.98 13.76
CA PRO A 119 -0.04 -0.26 15.04
C PRO A 119 -0.07 -1.18 16.27
N GLY A 120 -0.46 -2.44 16.10
CA GLY A 120 -0.52 -3.43 17.18
C GLY A 120 -1.20 -4.73 16.78
N ILE A 121 -1.14 -5.69 17.69
CA ILE A 121 -1.67 -7.06 17.55
C ILE A 121 -2.35 -7.41 18.88
N THR A 122 -3.50 -8.08 18.84
CA THR A 122 -4.13 -8.65 20.05
C THR A 122 -4.15 -10.16 19.93
N ILE A 123 -3.50 -10.87 20.87
CA ILE A 123 -3.56 -12.33 20.97
C ILE A 123 -4.55 -12.70 22.08
N TYR A 124 -5.56 -13.48 21.74
CA TYR A 124 -6.46 -14.13 22.69
C TYR A 124 -5.85 -15.49 23.01
N ASN A 125 -5.28 -15.61 24.21
CA ASN A 125 -4.59 -16.80 24.69
C ASN A 125 -5.58 -17.90 25.11
N ARG A 126 -5.08 -19.10 25.38
CA ARG A 126 -5.88 -20.21 25.94
C ARG A 126 -5.90 -20.13 27.47
N ALA A 127 -7.09 -20.23 28.07
CA ALA A 127 -7.27 -20.08 29.52
C ALA A 127 -6.62 -21.20 30.39
N LYS A 128 -6.25 -22.32 29.77
CA LYS A 128 -5.36 -23.33 30.37
C LYS A 128 -4.00 -23.28 29.68
N PHE A 129 -2.94 -23.22 30.49
CA PHE A 129 -1.54 -23.13 30.06
C PHE A 129 -1.17 -21.78 29.39
N VAL A 130 -1.57 -20.67 30.01
CA VAL A 130 -1.32 -19.29 29.50
C VAL A 130 0.18 -19.01 29.31
N GLU A 131 1.04 -19.63 30.11
CA GLU A 131 2.50 -19.52 30.06
C GLU A 131 3.13 -20.08 28.77
N ARG A 132 2.37 -20.77 27.91
CA ARG A 132 2.85 -21.31 26.63
C ARG A 132 3.22 -20.26 25.58
N LEU A 133 2.92 -18.97 25.80
CA LEU A 133 3.47 -17.88 24.99
C LEU A 133 4.96 -17.58 25.33
N SER A 134 5.54 -18.17 26.38
CA SER A 134 6.96 -18.02 26.73
C SER A 134 7.90 -18.44 25.60
N GLY A 135 8.79 -17.53 25.18
CA GLY A 135 9.69 -17.74 24.04
C GLY A 135 9.02 -17.72 22.65
N LEU A 136 7.78 -17.22 22.54
CA LEU A 136 7.15 -16.90 21.24
C LEU A 136 7.79 -15.65 20.63
N GLN A 137 8.09 -15.69 19.34
CA GLN A 137 8.55 -14.56 18.55
C GLN A 137 7.52 -14.23 17.47
N ILE A 138 7.28 -12.94 17.24
CA ILE A 138 6.33 -12.42 16.26
C ILE A 138 7.12 -11.65 15.21
N TYR A 139 6.96 -12.04 13.95
CA TYR A 139 7.57 -11.43 12.79
C TYR A 139 6.52 -10.78 11.90
N ILE A 140 6.88 -9.66 11.27
CA ILE A 140 6.14 -9.02 10.20
C ILE A 140 7.04 -9.09 8.95
N ASP A 141 6.58 -9.86 7.97
CA ASP A 141 7.37 -10.47 6.91
C ASP A 141 8.61 -11.20 7.51
N GLU A 142 9.80 -10.63 7.39
CA GLU A 142 11.04 -11.16 8.01
C GLU A 142 11.61 -10.27 9.13
N ASN A 143 10.93 -9.18 9.48
CA ASN A 143 11.35 -8.28 10.57
C ASN A 143 10.79 -8.77 11.91
N LEU A 144 11.62 -8.86 12.96
CA LEU A 144 11.16 -9.16 14.31
C LEU A 144 10.33 -7.98 14.85
N CYS A 145 9.02 -8.18 14.99
CA CYS A 145 8.11 -7.22 15.61
C CYS A 145 8.26 -7.24 17.14
N PHE A 146 8.14 -8.41 17.75
CA PHE A 146 8.11 -8.58 19.21
C PHE A 146 8.58 -9.98 19.63
N GLY A 147 9.19 -10.11 20.80
CA GLY A 147 9.56 -11.40 21.40
C GLY A 147 9.12 -11.49 22.86
N PHE A 148 8.42 -12.56 23.22
CA PHE A 148 8.14 -12.91 24.60
C PHE A 148 9.39 -13.50 25.26
N PRO A 149 9.77 -13.09 26.48
CA PRO A 149 10.96 -13.62 27.14
C PRO A 149 10.82 -15.13 27.42
N ARG A 150 11.92 -15.87 27.34
CA ARG A 150 11.96 -17.35 27.47
C ARG A 150 12.16 -17.76 28.93
N ILE A 151 11.13 -17.53 29.76
CA ILE A 151 11.17 -17.76 31.22
C ILE A 151 10.73 -19.20 31.54
N ILE A 152 11.43 -19.83 32.49
CA ILE A 152 11.08 -21.14 33.08
C ILE A 152 10.27 -20.89 34.36
N GLY A 153 8.96 -20.64 34.21
CA GLY A 153 8.05 -20.42 35.34
C GLY A 153 6.83 -19.56 34.97
N TYR A 154 5.95 -19.36 35.95
CA TYR A 154 4.82 -18.43 35.83
C TYR A 154 5.31 -16.97 35.94
N GLY A 155 4.85 -16.08 35.06
CA GLY A 155 5.20 -14.65 35.08
C GLY A 155 5.57 -14.01 33.74
N THR A 156 5.41 -14.72 32.62
CA THR A 156 5.78 -14.21 31.27
C THR A 156 4.80 -13.21 30.67
N ILE A 157 3.63 -13.02 31.30
CA ILE A 157 2.53 -12.16 30.83
C ILE A 157 1.93 -11.46 32.06
N CYS A 158 1.58 -10.18 31.93
CA CYS A 158 0.90 -9.42 32.97
C CYS A 158 -0.61 -9.70 32.99
N GLY A 159 -1.24 -9.61 34.16
CA GLY A 159 -2.68 -9.86 34.32
C GLY A 159 -3.03 -11.35 34.39
N ASP A 160 -4.19 -11.73 33.86
CA ASP A 160 -4.61 -13.13 33.73
C ASP A 160 -3.95 -13.86 32.54
N GLY A 161 -3.29 -13.12 31.66
CA GLY A 161 -2.66 -13.62 30.44
C GLY A 161 -3.64 -14.07 29.35
N LEU A 162 -4.93 -13.76 29.46
CA LEU A 162 -5.99 -14.17 28.52
C LEU A 162 -6.03 -13.28 27.27
N ILE A 163 -5.99 -11.97 27.44
CA ILE A 163 -5.96 -10.99 26.33
C ILE A 163 -4.61 -10.29 26.37
N VAL A 164 -3.80 -10.50 25.33
CA VAL A 164 -2.40 -10.07 25.27
C VAL A 164 -2.22 -9.05 24.13
N PRO A 165 -2.27 -7.74 24.43
CA PRO A 165 -1.93 -6.71 23.47
C PRO A 165 -0.41 -6.70 23.25
N VAL A 166 -0.01 -6.61 21.98
CA VAL A 166 1.38 -6.58 21.52
C VAL A 166 1.57 -5.36 20.63
N VAL A 167 2.62 -4.59 20.90
CA VAL A 167 3.11 -3.50 20.05
C VAL A 167 4.53 -3.85 19.64
N CYS A 168 4.87 -3.68 18.37
CA CYS A 168 6.21 -3.99 17.87
C CYS A 168 7.25 -3.01 18.44
N TYR A 169 8.50 -3.45 18.60
CA TYR A 169 9.61 -2.61 19.12
C TYR A 169 9.86 -1.35 18.27
N THR A 170 9.50 -1.39 16.99
CA THR A 170 9.48 -0.27 16.06
C THR A 170 8.20 -0.33 15.23
N PRO A 171 7.67 0.79 14.69
CA PRO A 171 6.56 0.74 13.74
C PRO A 171 6.94 -0.10 12.51
N GLN A 172 6.09 -1.07 12.16
CA GLN A 172 6.31 -1.99 11.05
C GLN A 172 5.20 -1.86 10.00
N ARG A 173 5.56 -2.05 8.73
CA ARG A 173 4.62 -2.26 7.63
C ARG A 173 5.02 -3.51 6.86
N GLY A 174 4.07 -4.43 6.67
CA GLY A 174 4.31 -5.71 6.01
C GLY A 174 3.05 -6.50 5.72
N ARG A 175 3.18 -7.69 5.13
CA ARG A 175 2.07 -8.49 4.59
C ARG A 175 1.84 -9.82 5.31
N VAL A 176 2.88 -10.51 5.75
CA VAL A 176 2.76 -11.80 6.44
C VAL A 176 3.02 -11.58 7.92
N VAL A 177 2.09 -11.95 8.79
CA VAL A 177 2.36 -11.99 10.24
C VAL A 177 2.61 -13.43 10.65
N LYS A 178 3.79 -13.67 11.24
CA LYS A 178 4.36 -15.00 11.50
C LYS A 178 4.67 -15.14 12.99
N LEU A 179 3.97 -16.05 13.66
CA LEU A 179 4.19 -16.46 15.04
C LEU A 179 5.10 -17.69 15.03
N PHE A 180 6.32 -17.51 15.52
CA PHE A 180 7.37 -18.52 15.56
C PHE A 180 7.66 -18.92 17.02
N LYS A 181 7.33 -20.15 17.41
CA LYS A 181 7.53 -20.64 18.77
C LYS A 181 8.82 -21.44 18.85
N THR A 182 9.86 -20.83 19.41
CA THR A 182 11.08 -21.57 19.77
C THR A 182 10.77 -22.65 20.82
N GLY A 183 11.45 -23.78 20.70
CA GLY A 183 11.34 -24.91 21.63
C GLY A 183 11.62 -24.50 23.07
N SER A 184 10.84 -25.03 24.01
CA SER A 184 11.00 -24.77 25.44
C SER A 184 11.99 -25.76 26.07
N PRO A 185 12.81 -25.34 27.07
CA PRO A 185 13.59 -26.28 27.89
C PRO A 185 12.69 -27.25 28.67
N HIS A 186 11.46 -26.83 28.98
CA HIS A 186 10.44 -27.63 29.62
C HIS A 186 9.43 -28.13 28.56
N PRO A 187 9.29 -29.45 28.31
CA PRO A 187 8.55 -29.96 27.14
C PRO A 187 7.08 -29.55 27.13
N TYR A 188 6.46 -29.40 28.30
CA TYR A 188 5.07 -28.96 28.45
C TYR A 188 4.79 -27.53 27.91
N HIS A 189 5.83 -26.70 27.69
CA HIS A 189 5.69 -25.34 27.14
C HIS A 189 6.29 -25.21 25.71
N ALA A 190 6.55 -26.32 25.02
CA ALA A 190 7.07 -26.31 23.64
C ALA A 190 5.98 -25.92 22.61
N PHE A 191 4.71 -26.19 22.91
CA PHE A 191 3.59 -25.96 21.99
C PHE A 191 3.34 -24.49 21.69
N LEU A 192 3.10 -24.16 20.42
CA LEU A 192 2.38 -22.95 20.04
C LEU A 192 0.88 -23.18 20.26
N ASN A 193 0.30 -22.45 21.21
CA ASN A 193 -1.13 -22.55 21.54
C ASN A 193 -1.68 -21.15 21.84
N PHE A 194 -2.74 -20.77 21.12
CA PHE A 194 -3.53 -19.56 21.38
C PHE A 194 -4.91 -19.72 20.72
N CYS A 195 -5.87 -18.89 21.11
CA CYS A 195 -7.26 -19.01 20.68
C CYS A 195 -7.59 -18.20 19.43
N ALA A 196 -7.28 -16.91 19.44
CA ALA A 196 -7.41 -16.04 18.28
C ALA A 196 -6.32 -14.98 18.22
N ILE A 197 -6.16 -14.37 17.05
CA ILE A 197 -5.27 -13.23 16.83
C ILE A 197 -5.96 -12.20 15.95
N GLN A 198 -5.95 -10.96 16.41
CA GLN A 198 -6.37 -9.79 15.65
C GLN A 198 -5.09 -9.01 15.28
N ILE A 199 -4.90 -8.76 13.99
CA ILE A 199 -3.84 -7.88 13.51
C ILE A 199 -4.50 -6.56 13.21
N TRP A 200 -4.12 -5.48 13.90
CA TRP A 200 -4.70 -4.18 13.63
C TRP A 200 -4.01 -3.53 12.45
N GLY A 201 -4.79 -2.85 11.62
CA GLY A 201 -4.35 -1.88 10.61
C GLY A 201 -5.29 -0.69 10.62
N CYS A 202 -4.93 0.38 9.93
CA CYS A 202 -5.71 1.60 9.91
C CYS A 202 -7.01 1.43 9.10
N ALA A 203 -8.11 1.95 9.64
CA ALA A 203 -9.34 2.13 8.87
C ALA A 203 -9.08 3.04 7.66
N ASP A 204 -9.84 2.89 6.57
CA ASP A 204 -9.51 3.56 5.30
C ASP A 204 -9.47 5.11 5.38
N THR A 205 -10.06 5.71 6.41
CA THR A 205 -10.03 7.16 6.67
C THR A 205 -8.94 7.61 7.65
N TYR A 206 -8.00 6.73 8.01
CA TYR A 206 -6.91 6.98 8.97
C TYR A 206 -5.57 6.41 8.49
N HIS A 207 -4.46 6.99 8.96
CA HIS A 207 -3.08 6.65 8.63
C HIS A 207 -2.13 6.91 9.80
N GLY A 208 -0.83 6.66 9.59
CA GLY A 208 0.24 6.87 10.57
C GLY A 208 0.45 5.68 11.50
N ALA A 209 1.59 5.66 12.19
CA ALA A 209 2.07 4.49 12.96
C ALA A 209 1.12 4.00 14.09
N ALA A 210 0.18 4.84 14.52
CA ALA A 210 -0.84 4.52 15.53
C ALA A 210 -2.29 4.62 15.00
N CYS A 211 -2.46 4.87 13.70
CA CYS A 211 -3.74 5.18 13.04
C CYS A 211 -4.48 6.42 13.56
N SER A 212 -3.80 7.32 14.28
CA SER A 212 -4.36 8.59 14.75
C SER A 212 -4.48 9.65 13.65
N GLU A 213 -3.66 9.55 12.61
CA GLU A 213 -3.62 10.39 11.40
C GLU A 213 -4.93 10.35 10.60
N LYS A 214 -5.97 11.14 10.93
CA LYS A 214 -7.18 11.15 10.09
C LYS A 214 -6.88 11.72 8.69
N CYS A 215 -7.15 10.94 7.64
CA CYS A 215 -7.10 11.38 6.24
C CYS A 215 -7.93 12.65 6.03
N ARG A 216 -7.35 13.65 5.35
CA ARG A 216 -8.03 14.90 4.98
C ARG A 216 -7.72 15.27 3.53
N HIS A 217 -8.58 16.09 2.94
CA HIS A 217 -8.40 16.70 1.62
C HIS A 217 -8.06 15.75 0.45
N CYS A 218 -8.28 14.44 0.58
CA CYS A 218 -8.37 13.53 -0.55
C CYS A 218 -9.55 13.91 -1.46
N HIS A 219 -9.34 13.84 -2.77
CA HIS A 219 -10.40 14.10 -3.75
C HIS A 219 -11.52 13.06 -3.66
N ASN A 220 -12.76 13.48 -3.92
CA ASN A 220 -13.98 12.67 -3.77
C ASN A 220 -14.16 11.96 -2.42
N GLY A 221 -13.44 12.38 -1.36
CA GLY A 221 -13.51 11.76 -0.04
C GLY A 221 -12.93 10.33 0.00
N THR A 222 -12.13 9.92 -1.00
CA THR A 222 -11.51 8.59 -1.00
C THR A 222 -10.57 8.43 0.19
N GLY A 223 -10.62 7.29 0.89
CA GLY A 223 -9.71 6.97 1.98
C GLY A 223 -8.24 6.94 1.56
N CYS A 224 -7.33 7.15 2.52
CA CYS A 224 -5.87 7.19 2.32
C CYS A 224 -5.08 6.20 3.18
N GLY A 225 -5.79 5.32 3.91
CA GLY A 225 -5.18 4.37 4.83
C GLY A 225 -4.32 3.29 4.18
N ASP A 226 -4.00 2.26 4.98
CA ASP A 226 -2.97 1.25 4.70
C ASP A 226 -2.97 0.62 3.31
N LYS A 227 -4.16 0.56 2.68
CA LYS A 227 -4.32 -0.05 1.37
C LYS A 227 -3.56 0.68 0.25
N THR A 228 -3.29 1.98 0.40
CA THR A 228 -2.79 2.82 -0.71
C THR A 228 -1.66 3.78 -0.36
N GLU A 229 -1.40 4.09 0.93
CA GLU A 229 -0.35 5.04 1.40
C GLU A 229 -0.48 6.48 0.85
N HIS A 230 -1.52 6.72 0.06
CA HIS A 230 -1.78 7.90 -0.75
C HIS A 230 -3.30 8.04 -0.90
N CYS A 231 -3.81 9.26 -1.13
CA CYS A 231 -5.19 9.46 -1.57
C CYS A 231 -5.37 8.95 -3.03
N PRO A 232 -6.19 7.93 -3.33
CA PRO A 232 -6.22 7.29 -4.65
C PRO A 232 -6.75 8.17 -5.79
N SER A 233 -7.59 9.15 -5.48
CA SER A 233 -8.04 10.17 -6.44
C SER A 233 -7.18 11.44 -6.45
N GLY A 234 -6.01 11.41 -5.78
CA GLY A 234 -5.22 12.59 -5.47
C GLY A 234 -5.89 13.50 -4.44
N CYS A 235 -5.45 14.76 -4.40
CA CYS A 235 -5.89 15.79 -3.47
C CYS A 235 -6.97 16.71 -4.04
N LEU A 236 -7.63 17.43 -3.15
CA LEU A 236 -8.35 18.67 -3.47
C LEU A 236 -7.37 19.78 -3.90
N ALA A 237 -7.91 20.88 -4.43
CA ALA A 237 -7.10 22.07 -4.71
C ALA A 237 -6.51 22.64 -3.41
N GLY A 238 -5.26 23.13 -3.48
CA GLY A 238 -4.55 23.69 -2.33
C GLY A 238 -3.79 22.67 -1.47
N TYR A 239 -3.88 21.36 -1.75
CA TYR A 239 -3.23 20.31 -0.97
C TYR A 239 -2.35 19.40 -1.83
N GLN A 240 -1.18 19.02 -1.30
CA GLN A 240 -0.16 18.24 -2.02
C GLN A 240 -0.18 16.74 -1.65
N PRO A 241 0.04 15.83 -2.62
CA PRO A 241 0.22 14.39 -2.36
C PRO A 241 1.43 14.13 -1.43
N PRO A 242 1.54 12.95 -0.78
CA PRO A 242 0.75 11.72 -1.00
C PRO A 242 -0.61 11.70 -0.26
N LEU A 243 -0.65 12.21 0.97
CA LEU A 243 -1.77 12.05 1.92
C LEU A 243 -2.67 13.30 2.02
N CYS A 244 -2.36 14.37 1.27
CA CYS A 244 -3.15 15.62 1.23
C CYS A 244 -3.30 16.32 2.60
N THR A 245 -2.43 16.00 3.55
CA THR A 245 -2.36 16.59 4.89
C THR A 245 -1.75 18.00 4.88
N ASN A 246 -0.84 18.27 3.93
CA ASN A 246 -0.13 19.53 3.78
C ASN A 246 -0.73 20.39 2.67
N GLU A 247 -0.78 21.70 2.89
CA GLU A 247 -1.09 22.70 1.87
C GLU A 247 0.00 22.75 0.78
N CYS A 248 -0.28 23.43 -0.35
CA CYS A 248 0.70 23.60 -1.42
C CYS A 248 1.97 24.31 -0.96
N SER A 249 3.10 23.77 -1.40
CA SER A 249 4.40 24.42 -1.24
C SER A 249 4.41 25.79 -1.93
N ASN A 250 5.12 26.76 -1.36
CA ASN A 250 5.26 28.09 -1.96
C ASN A 250 5.69 27.99 -3.44
N ARG A 251 4.99 28.75 -4.30
CA ARG A 251 5.06 28.71 -5.78
C ARG A 251 4.20 27.63 -6.48
N THR A 252 3.36 26.85 -5.80
CA THR A 252 2.36 25.99 -6.48
C THR A 252 0.94 26.17 -5.98
N TYR A 253 -0.03 25.80 -6.82
CA TYR A 253 -1.46 25.92 -6.55
C TYR A 253 -2.31 24.85 -7.26
N GLY A 254 -3.60 24.83 -6.95
CA GLY A 254 -4.59 24.01 -7.65
C GLY A 254 -4.58 22.55 -7.22
N GLN A 255 -5.22 21.68 -8.01
CA GLN A 255 -5.35 20.26 -7.67
C GLN A 255 -3.98 19.56 -7.68
N ASN A 256 -3.71 18.78 -6.64
CA ASN A 256 -2.40 18.14 -6.37
C ASN A 256 -1.22 19.13 -6.30
N CYS A 257 -1.48 20.43 -6.18
CA CYS A 257 -0.49 21.49 -6.32
C CYS A 257 0.31 21.42 -7.65
N SER A 258 -0.37 20.97 -8.70
CA SER A 258 0.23 20.68 -10.01
C SER A 258 0.52 21.93 -10.86
N GLN A 259 -0.02 23.10 -10.49
CA GLN A 259 0.11 24.33 -11.27
C GLN A 259 1.15 25.26 -10.64
N PRO A 260 2.15 25.77 -11.38
CA PRO A 260 3.11 26.74 -10.86
C PRO A 260 2.50 28.14 -10.78
N CYS A 261 2.72 28.85 -9.66
CA CYS A 261 2.44 30.28 -9.57
C CYS A 261 3.21 31.06 -10.65
N GLY A 262 2.59 32.08 -11.23
CA GLY A 262 3.31 33.06 -12.03
C GLY A 262 4.10 34.06 -11.17
N PHE A 263 4.56 35.13 -11.81
CA PHE A 263 5.51 36.08 -11.23
C PHE A 263 4.82 37.14 -10.36
N CYS A 264 4.30 36.72 -9.21
CA CYS A 264 3.74 37.63 -8.21
C CYS A 264 4.73 38.71 -7.78
N LYS A 265 4.20 39.86 -7.37
CA LYS A 265 4.96 41.01 -6.89
C LYS A 265 5.88 40.62 -5.72
N ASN A 266 7.10 41.14 -5.70
CA ASN A 266 8.13 40.87 -4.67
C ASN A 266 8.41 39.38 -4.40
N ASN A 267 8.09 38.48 -5.36
CA ASN A 267 8.19 37.03 -5.17
C ASN A 267 7.31 36.51 -3.99
N ALA A 268 6.17 37.16 -3.73
CA ALA A 268 5.15 36.65 -2.83
C ALA A 268 4.58 35.30 -3.32
N PRO A 269 4.04 34.43 -2.43
CA PRO A 269 3.28 33.27 -2.85
C PRO A 269 1.97 33.69 -3.56
N CYS A 270 1.51 32.88 -4.51
CA CYS A 270 0.16 33.01 -5.04
C CYS A 270 -0.85 32.26 -4.16
N ASP A 271 -2.13 32.56 -4.34
CA ASP A 271 -3.23 31.85 -3.69
C ASP A 271 -3.22 30.34 -4.05
N ILE A 272 -3.11 29.47 -3.04
CA ILE A 272 -2.92 28.02 -3.23
C ILE A 272 -4.10 27.30 -3.91
N LEU A 273 -5.29 27.92 -3.94
CA LEU A 273 -6.47 27.35 -4.59
C LEU A 273 -6.57 27.77 -6.05
N THR A 274 -6.35 29.05 -6.34
CA THR A 274 -6.69 29.72 -7.61
C THR A 274 -5.50 30.18 -8.44
N GLY A 275 -4.30 30.23 -7.85
CA GLY A 275 -3.07 30.71 -8.51
C GLY A 275 -2.93 32.23 -8.57
N LYS A 276 -3.87 32.98 -7.96
CA LYS A 276 -3.94 34.43 -8.04
C LYS A 276 -2.83 35.11 -7.22
N CYS A 277 -2.15 36.09 -7.80
CA CYS A 277 -1.26 36.99 -7.07
C CYS A 277 -2.07 38.15 -6.47
N ASN A 278 -2.26 38.16 -5.14
CA ASN A 278 -3.14 39.13 -4.48
C ASN A 278 -2.60 40.58 -4.52
N ASP A 279 -1.28 40.77 -4.41
CA ASP A 279 -0.61 42.08 -4.53
C ASP A 279 -0.28 42.47 -5.98
N GLY A 280 -0.80 41.72 -6.97
CA GLY A 280 -0.48 41.87 -8.38
C GLY A 280 0.87 41.29 -8.79
N CYS A 281 1.37 41.72 -9.94
CA CYS A 281 2.52 41.12 -10.61
C CYS A 281 3.83 41.89 -10.38
N SER A 282 4.94 41.16 -10.49
CA SER A 282 6.24 41.76 -10.81
C SER A 282 6.26 42.18 -12.28
N ALA A 283 6.82 43.34 -12.60
CA ALA A 283 6.99 43.75 -14.00
C ALA A 283 7.98 42.80 -14.73
N PRO A 284 7.80 42.51 -16.03
CA PRO A 284 6.77 43.01 -16.96
C PRO A 284 5.58 42.04 -17.14
N TYR A 285 5.21 41.28 -16.10
CA TYR A 285 4.09 40.35 -16.16
C TYR A 285 2.76 41.04 -15.82
N GLU A 286 1.66 40.53 -16.38
CA GLU A 286 0.30 41.03 -16.15
C GLU A 286 -0.74 39.88 -16.09
N GLY A 287 -2.00 40.21 -15.84
CA GLY A 287 -3.08 39.24 -15.56
C GLY A 287 -3.19 38.86 -14.07
N THR A 288 -4.21 38.07 -13.72
CA THR A 288 -4.47 37.67 -12.30
C THR A 288 -3.49 36.63 -11.78
N LEU A 289 -2.97 35.78 -12.66
CA LEU A 289 -2.00 34.71 -12.36
C LEU A 289 -0.53 35.14 -12.58
N CYS A 290 -0.30 36.32 -13.16
CA CYS A 290 1.03 36.85 -13.51
C CYS A 290 1.89 35.89 -14.37
N ALA A 291 1.24 35.13 -15.25
CA ALA A 291 1.88 34.15 -16.15
C ALA A 291 2.15 34.71 -17.56
N SER A 292 1.44 35.76 -17.98
CA SER A 292 1.63 36.42 -19.27
C SER A 292 2.58 37.61 -19.14
N HIS A 293 3.59 37.68 -20.00
CA HIS A 293 4.32 38.92 -20.26
C HIS A 293 3.43 39.91 -21.01
N ARG A 294 3.55 41.20 -20.69
CA ARG A 294 3.07 42.25 -21.58
C ARG A 294 3.87 42.20 -22.89
N ALA A 295 3.20 41.86 -23.99
CA ALA A 295 3.78 42.01 -25.32
C ALA A 295 3.97 43.51 -25.61
N ASN A 296 5.22 43.96 -25.71
CA ASN A 296 5.50 45.26 -26.29
C ASN A 296 5.14 45.19 -27.78
N GLU A 297 4.05 45.84 -28.19
CA GLU A 297 3.89 46.27 -29.58
C GLU A 297 4.95 47.35 -29.89
N GLY A 298 6.17 46.87 -30.16
CA GLY A 298 7.33 47.68 -30.48
C GLY A 298 7.16 48.33 -31.85
N ILE A 299 6.48 49.47 -31.88
CA ILE A 299 6.40 50.51 -32.94
C ILE A 299 6.98 50.01 -34.28
N THR A 300 6.14 49.33 -35.07
CA THR A 300 6.45 49.02 -36.47
C THR A 300 6.36 50.31 -37.29
N SER A 301 7.48 51.03 -37.34
CA SER A 301 7.54 52.39 -37.86
C SER A 301 7.25 52.48 -39.37
N SER A 302 6.79 53.67 -39.77
CA SER A 302 6.16 53.97 -41.06
C SER A 302 7.01 53.64 -42.31
N LEU A 303 6.90 52.41 -42.82
CA LEU A 303 7.45 52.01 -44.13
C LEU A 303 6.38 51.63 -45.17
N ALA A 304 5.23 51.09 -44.74
CA ALA A 304 4.16 50.64 -45.65
C ALA A 304 3.63 51.77 -46.57
N GLY A 305 3.57 53.02 -46.07
CA GLY A 305 3.09 54.16 -46.86
C GLY A 305 3.98 54.52 -48.05
N VAL A 306 5.31 54.30 -47.95
CA VAL A 306 6.26 54.65 -49.03
C VAL A 306 6.19 53.64 -50.17
N VAL A 307 6.09 52.34 -49.84
CA VAL A 307 6.04 51.26 -50.84
C VAL A 307 4.77 51.35 -51.69
N CYS A 308 3.61 51.58 -51.07
CA CYS A 308 2.34 51.72 -51.79
C CYS A 308 2.34 52.88 -52.79
N GLY A 309 2.97 54.02 -52.45
CA GLY A 309 3.11 55.16 -53.36
C GLY A 309 3.93 54.84 -54.60
N ALA A 310 5.08 54.17 -54.43
CA ALA A 310 5.94 53.77 -55.54
C ALA A 310 5.25 52.79 -56.51
N VAL A 311 4.54 51.79 -55.97
CA VAL A 311 3.81 50.79 -56.78
C VAL A 311 2.67 51.44 -57.58
N ALA A 312 1.91 52.36 -56.97
CA ALA A 312 0.82 53.06 -57.66
C ALA A 312 1.33 53.87 -58.87
N ILE A 313 2.46 54.59 -58.71
CA ILE A 313 3.08 55.37 -59.80
C ILE A 313 3.57 54.45 -60.93
N PHE A 314 4.21 53.32 -60.59
CA PHE A 314 4.67 52.34 -61.58
C PHE A 314 3.51 51.74 -62.38
N LEU A 315 2.42 51.35 -61.72
CA LEU A 315 1.24 50.81 -62.39
C LEU A 315 0.56 51.82 -63.32
N PHE A 316 0.49 53.10 -62.92
CA PHE A 316 -0.08 54.14 -63.77
C PHE A 316 0.75 54.38 -65.04
N GLY A 317 2.09 54.36 -64.92
CA GLY A 317 3.01 54.42 -66.07
C GLY A 317 2.85 53.22 -67.02
N VAL A 318 2.69 52.01 -66.48
CA VAL A 318 2.47 50.78 -67.27
C VAL A 318 1.12 50.82 -68.01
N VAL A 319 0.05 51.29 -67.36
CA VAL A 319 -1.28 51.41 -68.01
C VAL A 319 -1.24 52.39 -69.20
N LEU A 320 -0.57 53.54 -69.05
CA LEU A 320 -0.41 54.51 -70.14
C LEU A 320 0.51 53.99 -71.26
N GLY A 321 1.55 53.20 -70.93
CA GLY A 321 2.44 52.59 -71.92
C GLY A 321 1.79 51.47 -72.73
N LEU A 322 0.98 50.61 -72.10
CA LEU A 322 0.35 49.46 -72.76
C LEU A 322 -0.87 49.85 -73.62
N GLY A 323 -1.54 50.97 -73.32
CA GLY A 323 -2.67 51.46 -74.10
C GLY A 323 -2.35 51.77 -75.58
N GLY A 324 -1.07 51.95 -75.94
CA GLY A 324 -0.66 52.32 -77.29
C GLY A 324 -0.42 51.15 -78.27
N ARG A 325 -0.33 49.89 -77.82
CA ARG A 325 0.16 48.76 -78.66
C ARG A 325 -0.49 47.39 -78.37
N ALA A 326 -1.83 47.29 -78.48
CA ALA A 326 -2.51 45.99 -78.43
C ALA A 326 -3.80 45.85 -79.27
N ILE A 327 -3.99 46.65 -80.34
CA ILE A 327 -5.01 46.31 -81.36
C ILE A 327 -4.40 45.27 -82.32
N LEU A 328 -4.41 43.98 -81.94
CA LEU A 328 -4.43 42.83 -82.86
C LEU A 328 -4.66 41.49 -82.11
N SER A 329 -5.29 40.51 -82.79
CA SER A 329 -5.26 39.05 -82.50
C SER A 329 -5.28 38.66 -81.00
N THR A 330 -6.38 38.75 -80.27
CA THR A 330 -7.50 37.77 -80.26
C THR A 330 -7.15 36.28 -80.43
N LEU A 331 -7.47 35.48 -79.39
CA LEU A 331 -7.68 34.01 -79.37
C LEU A 331 -6.40 33.12 -79.44
N ARG A 332 -6.29 31.97 -78.75
CA ARG A 332 -7.28 31.20 -77.95
C ARG A 332 -6.62 30.18 -76.98
N ARG A 333 -7.01 30.18 -75.68
CA ARG A 333 -6.90 29.04 -74.69
C ARG A 333 -5.44 28.57 -74.37
N ARG A 334 -5.10 27.80 -73.32
CA ARG A 334 -5.59 27.43 -71.95
C ARG A 334 -4.39 26.71 -71.25
N CYS A 335 -4.26 26.54 -69.92
CA CYS A 335 -4.81 27.14 -68.69
C CYS A 335 -4.01 26.57 -67.49
N THR A 336 -4.11 27.19 -66.29
CA THR A 336 -3.82 26.61 -64.93
C THR A 336 -2.39 26.10 -64.63
N SER A 337 -1.81 26.19 -63.42
CA SER A 337 -2.14 26.97 -62.21
C SER A 337 -1.07 26.81 -61.08
N THR A 338 -0.75 27.92 -60.38
CA THR A 338 -0.29 28.02 -58.96
C THR A 338 1.08 27.46 -58.49
N SER A 339 1.86 28.30 -57.78
CA SER A 339 2.79 28.05 -56.62
C SER A 339 3.84 26.92 -56.62
N SER A 340 4.98 27.00 -55.92
CA SER A 340 5.80 28.11 -55.34
C SER A 340 7.05 27.49 -54.69
N ASP A 341 8.22 28.12 -54.81
CA ASP A 341 9.52 27.68 -54.23
C ASP A 341 9.58 27.88 -52.69
N GLN A 342 10.56 27.43 -51.89
CA GLN A 342 11.97 26.99 -52.08
C GLN A 342 12.29 25.94 -50.95
N GLU A 343 13.46 25.33 -50.66
CA GLU A 343 14.88 25.48 -51.03
C GLU A 343 15.63 24.10 -50.91
N GLU A 344 16.86 24.03 -50.38
CA GLU A 344 17.80 22.88 -50.41
C GLU A 344 18.48 22.60 -49.03
N LEU A 345 18.99 21.39 -48.72
CA LEU A 345 20.38 20.87 -48.83
C LEU A 345 21.44 21.70 -48.01
N SER A 346 22.52 21.16 -47.41
CA SER A 346 23.33 19.98 -47.76
C SER A 346 24.21 19.43 -46.60
N VAL A 347 25.19 18.57 -46.94
CA VAL A 347 25.98 17.71 -46.02
C VAL A 347 27.46 18.14 -45.96
N THR A 348 28.11 18.07 -44.79
CA THR A 348 29.58 17.87 -44.72
C THR A 348 30.06 17.17 -43.44
N THR A 349 31.29 16.67 -43.48
CA THR A 349 31.89 15.69 -42.56
C THR A 349 32.99 16.30 -41.69
N MET A 350 33.20 15.80 -40.46
CA MET A 350 34.55 15.61 -39.87
C MET A 350 34.54 14.56 -38.73
N ARG A 351 35.71 13.99 -38.42
CA ARG A 351 35.95 13.02 -37.32
C ARG A 351 36.60 13.71 -36.12
N GLN A 352 36.40 13.17 -34.92
CA GLN A 352 37.51 12.61 -34.13
C GLN A 352 37.04 11.73 -32.97
N GLN A 353 37.88 10.75 -32.61
CA GLN A 353 37.76 9.93 -31.39
C GLN A 353 38.90 10.32 -30.44
N ALA A 354 38.68 10.14 -29.14
CA ALA A 354 39.75 10.05 -28.16
C ALA A 354 39.39 8.96 -27.13
N THR A 355 40.34 8.08 -26.83
CA THR A 355 40.16 6.91 -25.96
C THR A 355 41.19 6.91 -24.84
N SER A 356 40.79 6.53 -23.63
CA SER A 356 41.70 5.87 -22.67
C SER A 356 40.94 5.31 -21.46
N ASN A 357 41.10 4.00 -21.24
CA ASN A 357 41.38 3.31 -19.95
C ASN A 357 40.35 3.47 -18.79
N ALA A 358 40.23 2.53 -17.84
CA ALA A 358 41.02 1.34 -17.55
C ALA A 358 40.14 0.13 -17.13
N GLU A 359 40.79 -0.96 -16.72
CA GLU A 359 40.22 -2.29 -16.51
C GLU A 359 39.48 -2.50 -15.15
N GLU A 360 38.60 -3.51 -15.16
CA GLU A 360 38.40 -4.56 -14.13
C GLU A 360 38.21 -4.21 -12.63
N GLY A 361 37.18 -4.82 -12.02
CA GLY A 361 36.91 -4.68 -10.57
C GLY A 361 35.71 -5.48 -10.05
N GLN A 362 35.82 -6.81 -9.98
CA GLN A 362 34.77 -7.65 -9.37
C GLN A 362 34.77 -7.53 -7.83
N ALA A 363 33.74 -6.90 -7.25
CA ALA A 363 33.54 -6.85 -5.80
C ALA A 363 32.92 -8.15 -5.28
N LYS A 364 33.61 -8.84 -4.36
CA LYS A 364 33.12 -10.07 -3.71
C LYS A 364 32.17 -9.75 -2.55
N VAL A 365 31.10 -10.52 -2.40
CA VAL A 365 30.20 -10.47 -1.23
C VAL A 365 30.94 -10.99 0.01
N ALA A 366 30.97 -10.19 1.07
CA ALA A 366 31.48 -10.59 2.38
C ALA A 366 30.34 -11.16 3.25
N LYS A 367 30.68 -12.15 4.09
CA LYS A 367 29.77 -12.82 5.03
C LYS A 367 30.01 -12.24 6.44
N PRO A 368 28.97 -11.88 7.22
CA PRO A 368 29.16 -11.35 8.56
C PRO A 368 29.65 -12.44 9.53
N SER A 369 30.55 -12.05 10.43
CA SER A 369 31.07 -12.90 11.50
C SER A 369 30.18 -12.91 12.73
N THR A 370 30.23 -13.98 13.52
CA THR A 370 29.66 -14.06 14.86
C THR A 370 30.39 -13.13 15.83
N VAL A 371 29.65 -12.60 16.81
CA VAL A 371 30.20 -11.90 17.98
C VAL A 371 29.64 -12.58 19.21
N ASP A 372 30.50 -13.19 20.00
CA ASP A 372 30.14 -13.79 21.29
C ASP A 372 29.93 -12.70 22.35
N VAL A 373 28.93 -12.87 23.20
CA VAL A 373 28.59 -11.93 24.28
C VAL A 373 28.48 -12.72 25.59
N GLU A 374 29.40 -12.47 26.51
CA GLU A 374 29.36 -13.04 27.86
C GLU A 374 28.27 -12.38 28.70
N VAL A 375 27.57 -13.18 29.52
CA VAL A 375 26.51 -12.71 30.44
C VAL A 375 27.02 -12.85 31.89
N PRO A 376 27.05 -11.79 32.71
CA PRO A 376 27.57 -11.84 34.08
C PRO A 376 26.78 -12.75 35.04
N GLU A 377 27.47 -13.38 36.00
CA GLU A 377 26.84 -14.18 37.06
C GLU A 377 26.09 -13.30 38.08
N ALA A 378 24.77 -13.16 37.92
CA ALA A 378 23.93 -12.40 38.86
C ALA A 378 22.54 -13.01 39.20
N GLU A 379 22.23 -14.23 38.77
CA GLU A 379 20.90 -14.87 38.99
C GLU A 379 20.96 -16.19 39.80
N ARG A 380 21.61 -16.16 40.97
CA ARG A 380 21.72 -17.35 41.87
C ARG A 380 21.08 -17.14 43.25
N SER A 381 19.84 -16.63 43.33
CA SER A 381 19.16 -16.38 44.62
C SER A 381 17.60 -16.38 44.63
N ILE A 382 16.91 -17.18 43.81
CA ILE A 382 15.42 -17.24 43.81
C ILE A 382 14.82 -18.67 43.81
N TYR A 383 15.62 -19.71 44.08
CA TYR A 383 15.22 -21.10 43.79
C TYR A 383 14.65 -21.94 44.95
N GLU A 384 14.62 -21.44 46.20
CA GLU A 384 14.17 -22.21 47.37
C GLU A 384 12.72 -21.92 47.82
N GLY A 385 11.98 -21.06 47.10
CA GLY A 385 10.69 -20.51 47.58
C GLY A 385 9.41 -21.22 47.16
N LEU A 386 9.43 -22.15 46.18
CA LEU A 386 8.22 -22.57 45.45
C LEU A 386 7.86 -24.07 45.51
N GLN A 387 8.27 -24.78 46.57
CA GLN A 387 7.76 -26.12 46.87
C GLN A 387 6.40 -26.09 47.59
N TYR A 388 5.33 -25.59 46.97
CA TYR A 388 3.95 -25.88 47.41
C TYR A 388 2.94 -25.82 46.26
N ARG A 389 1.97 -26.76 46.28
CA ARG A 389 0.86 -26.94 45.31
C ARG A 389 1.27 -27.38 43.90
N ALA A 390 1.87 -28.56 43.80
CA ALA A 390 1.89 -29.38 42.58
C ALA A 390 0.99 -30.63 42.73
N ASN A 391 -0.19 -30.46 43.34
CA ASN A 391 -1.20 -31.51 43.52
C ASN A 391 -2.48 -31.14 42.75
N ASP A 392 -2.47 -31.36 41.44
CA ASP A 392 -3.69 -31.46 40.62
C ASP A 392 -3.53 -32.63 39.65
N GLU A 393 -4.51 -33.54 39.64
CA GLU A 393 -4.40 -34.84 38.96
C GLU A 393 -4.67 -34.73 37.45
N SER A 394 -4.98 -33.53 36.93
CA SER A 394 -5.20 -33.26 35.50
C SER A 394 -3.97 -33.41 34.60
N LEU A 395 -2.79 -33.65 35.19
CA LEU A 395 -1.51 -33.86 34.49
C LEU A 395 -1.38 -35.20 33.75
N TYR A 396 -2.28 -36.17 33.98
CA TYR A 396 -2.14 -37.54 33.45
C TYR A 396 -2.89 -37.85 32.14
N ASP A 397 -3.65 -36.88 31.61
CA ASP A 397 -4.53 -37.07 30.43
C ASP A 397 -3.85 -36.86 29.05
N ASP A 398 -2.53 -36.63 29.01
CA ASP A 398 -1.79 -36.42 27.75
C ASP A 398 -1.15 -37.73 27.23
N PRO A 399 -1.70 -38.35 26.16
CA PRO A 399 -1.31 -39.71 25.73
C PRO A 399 0.09 -39.81 25.15
N VAL A 400 0.81 -38.69 24.95
CA VAL A 400 2.20 -38.67 24.50
C VAL A 400 3.16 -39.30 25.53
N PHE A 401 2.87 -39.18 26.83
CA PHE A 401 3.80 -39.61 27.89
C PHE A 401 3.44 -40.93 28.59
N ALA A 402 2.24 -41.46 28.35
CA ALA A 402 1.74 -42.72 28.91
C ALA A 402 2.52 -44.01 28.52
N LYS A 403 3.65 -43.88 27.80
CA LYS A 403 4.52 -44.99 27.36
C LYS A 403 5.97 -44.96 27.89
N ARG A 404 6.28 -44.13 28.90
CA ARG A 404 7.58 -44.20 29.62
C ARG A 404 7.48 -44.61 31.09
N GLY A 405 6.27 -44.89 31.60
CA GLY A 405 6.03 -45.28 32.99
C GLY A 405 5.99 -46.78 33.27
N ASN A 406 6.78 -47.63 32.59
CA ASN A 406 6.99 -49.02 33.06
C ASN A 406 8.20 -49.73 32.40
N LYS A 407 9.33 -49.81 33.13
CA LYS A 407 10.41 -50.81 33.01
C LYS A 407 11.51 -50.50 34.03
N GLY A 408 11.74 -51.41 34.97
CA GLY A 408 12.75 -51.27 36.03
C GLY A 408 12.20 -51.76 37.37
N GLU A 409 12.47 -53.04 37.65
CA GLU A 409 12.47 -53.61 39.02
C GLU A 409 13.80 -53.29 39.71
#